data_AF-A0A2H4NF18-F1
#
_entry.id   AF-A0A2H4NF18-F1
#
_cell.length_a   1.000
_cell.length_b   1.000
_cell.length_c   1.000
_cell.angle_alpha   90.00
_cell.angle_beta   90.00
_cell.angle_gamma   90.00
#
_symmetry.space_group_name_H-M   'P 1'
#
loop_
_entity.id
_entity.type
_entity.pdbx_description
1 polymer ?
#
loop_
_entity_poly.entity_id
_entity_poly.type
_entity_poly.pdbx_seq_one_letter_code
_entity_poly.pdbx_strand_id
1 'polypeptide(L)'
;MALDLKTPVIPGQKTEQTNADTARFINEATRKKSGATKVTNVRLGDVYEDILEREALRTGQTKTAIMKAALAAYEHGLDENGKNHWILQSARLK
;
A
#
# COMPACT_ATOMS: atom_id res chain seq x y z
N MET A 1 -63.97 11.82 17.45
CA MET A 1 -63.37 10.68 18.16
C MET A 1 -61.98 10.49 17.58
N ALA A 2 -60.93 10.85 18.31
CA ALA A 2 -59.56 10.70 17.85
C ALA A 2 -59.09 9.26 18.16
N LEU A 3 -58.52 8.59 17.16
CA LEU A 3 -58.04 7.21 17.29
C LEU A 3 -56.56 7.24 17.67
N ASP A 4 -56.22 6.87 18.90
CA ASP A 4 -54.83 6.74 19.36
C ASP A 4 -54.18 5.49 18.73
N LEU A 5 -53.30 5.70 17.74
CA LEU A 5 -52.50 4.64 17.15
C LEU A 5 -51.28 4.35 18.02
N LYS A 6 -51.24 3.17 18.65
CA LYS A 6 -50.04 2.65 19.32
C LYS A 6 -49.03 2.17 18.28
N THR A 7 -47.95 2.93 18.08
CA THR A 7 -46.79 2.48 17.31
C THR A 7 -45.99 1.44 18.10
N PRO A 8 -45.58 0.31 17.52
CA PRO A 8 -44.81 -0.72 18.22
C PRO A 8 -43.38 -0.23 18.50
N VAL A 9 -42.99 -0.27 19.77
CA VAL A 9 -41.61 -0.03 20.20
C VAL A 9 -40.81 -1.32 20.00
N ILE A 10 -39.80 -1.27 19.14
CA ILE A 10 -38.89 -2.39 18.88
C ILE A 10 -37.87 -2.44 20.03
N PRO A 11 -37.82 -3.51 20.84
CA PRO A 11 -36.83 -3.64 21.90
C PRO A 11 -35.50 -4.07 21.28
N GLY A 12 -34.57 -3.12 21.10
CA GLY A 12 -33.24 -3.48 20.62
C GLY A 12 -32.31 -2.37 20.14
N GLN A 13 -32.74 -1.11 20.01
CA GLN A 13 -31.79 -0.04 19.70
C GLN A 13 -31.12 0.46 20.98
N LYS A 14 -30.05 -0.25 21.34
CA LYS A 14 -29.03 0.21 22.27
C LYS A 14 -28.57 1.60 21.85
N THR A 15 -28.87 2.56 22.72
CA THR A 15 -27.99 3.65 23.17
C THR A 15 -26.95 4.13 22.16
N GLU A 16 -27.16 5.34 21.66
CA GLU A 16 -26.15 6.35 21.38
C GLU A 16 -24.74 5.79 21.24
N GLN A 17 -24.27 5.66 20.00
CA GLN A 17 -22.86 5.41 19.69
C GLN A 17 -22.03 6.36 20.55
N THR A 18 -21.43 5.81 21.59
CA THR A 18 -20.72 6.61 22.58
C THR A 18 -19.53 7.21 21.86
N ASN A 19 -19.20 8.48 22.12
CA ASN A 19 -18.06 9.16 21.48
C ASN A 19 -16.74 8.37 21.55
N ALA A 20 -16.62 7.44 22.52
CA ALA A 20 -15.54 6.47 22.65
C ALA A 20 -15.48 5.44 21.52
N ASP A 21 -16.62 4.98 20.99
CA ASP A 21 -16.69 4.05 19.87
C ASP A 21 -16.31 4.75 18.57
N THR A 22 -16.86 5.95 18.32
CA THR A 22 -16.44 6.82 17.20
C THR A 22 -14.95 7.16 17.26
N ALA A 23 -14.41 7.46 18.45
CA ALA A 23 -12.99 7.71 18.64
C ALA A 23 -12.12 6.46 18.45
N ARG A 24 -12.63 5.25 18.75
CA ARG A 24 -11.95 3.98 18.46
C ARG A 24 -11.95 3.67 16.97
N PHE A 25 -13.07 3.85 16.29
CA PHE A 25 -13.15 3.72 14.82
C PHE A 25 -12.24 4.73 14.10
N ILE A 26 -12.21 5.98 14.55
CA ILE A 26 -11.29 6.99 14.00
C ILE A 26 -9.85 6.58 14.32
N ASN A 27 -9.51 6.21 15.56
CA ASN A 27 -8.14 5.78 15.87
C ASN A 27 -7.70 4.50 15.16
N GLU A 28 -8.62 3.59 14.85
CA GLU A 28 -8.36 2.39 14.06
C GLU A 28 -8.09 2.75 12.60
N ALA A 29 -8.88 3.67 12.02
CA ALA A 29 -8.65 4.22 10.69
C ALA A 29 -7.38 5.10 10.61
N THR A 30 -7.03 5.77 11.70
CA THR A 30 -5.86 6.67 11.84
C THR A 30 -4.66 5.95 12.43
N ARG A 31 -4.72 4.62 12.64
CA ARG A 31 -3.59 3.80 13.08
C ARG A 31 -2.54 3.84 11.97
N LYS A 32 -1.70 4.87 12.06
CA LYS A 32 -0.64 5.26 11.13
C LYS A 32 -0.03 4.01 10.51
N LYS A 33 -0.14 3.92 9.19
CA LYS A 33 0.81 3.13 8.39
C LYS A 33 2.20 3.54 8.87
N SER A 34 2.92 2.59 9.44
CA SER A 34 4.20 2.83 10.11
C SER A 34 5.21 3.46 9.14
N GLY A 35 5.93 4.48 9.63
CA GLY A 35 7.07 5.10 8.96
C GLY A 35 6.68 6.01 7.79
N ALA A 36 6.94 7.32 7.93
CA ALA A 36 6.94 8.22 6.78
C ALA A 36 7.89 7.64 5.71
N THR A 37 7.36 7.31 4.53
CA THR A 37 8.17 6.79 3.44
C THR A 37 9.12 7.89 2.98
N LYS A 38 10.43 7.69 3.18
CA LYS A 38 11.44 8.67 2.76
C LYS A 38 11.45 8.73 1.23
N VAL A 39 11.05 9.88 0.69
CA VAL A 39 11.19 10.15 -0.75
C VAL A 39 12.68 10.18 -1.07
N THR A 40 13.10 9.28 -1.97
CA THR A 40 14.50 9.15 -2.38
C THR A 40 14.54 9.31 -3.89
N ASN A 41 15.36 10.25 -4.37
CA ASN A 41 15.54 10.49 -5.80
C ASN A 41 16.66 9.57 -6.32
N VAL A 42 16.33 8.71 -7.28
CA VAL A 42 17.28 7.81 -7.94
C VAL A 42 17.36 8.22 -9.41
N ARG A 43 18.57 8.32 -9.95
CA ARG A 43 18.79 8.54 -11.39
C ARG A 43 18.89 7.18 -12.06
N LEU A 44 17.95 6.88 -12.95
CA LEU A 44 17.99 5.71 -13.83
C LEU A 44 18.33 6.18 -15.25
N GLY A 45 19.05 5.36 -16.01
CA GLY A 45 19.23 5.61 -17.44
C GLY A 45 17.97 5.27 -18.24
N ASP A 46 17.83 5.85 -19.43
CA ASP A 46 16.62 5.77 -20.26
C ASP A 46 16.16 4.31 -20.51
N VAL A 47 17.10 3.39 -20.73
CA VAL A 47 16.80 1.95 -20.92
C VAL A 47 16.09 1.35 -19.70
N TYR A 48 16.50 1.74 -18.49
CA TYR A 48 15.89 1.24 -17.27
C TYR A 48 14.52 1.84 -17.01
N GLU A 49 14.30 3.09 -17.43
CA GLU A 49 12.99 3.71 -17.35
C GLU A 49 11.99 3.04 -18.29
N ASP A 50 12.40 2.71 -19.53
CA ASP A 50 11.57 1.97 -20.48
C ASP A 50 11.22 0.56 -19.95
N ILE A 51 12.19 -0.15 -19.36
CA ILE A 51 11.93 -1.43 -18.70
C ILE A 51 10.90 -1.27 -17.58
N LEU A 52 11.05 -0.23 -16.75
CA LEU A 52 10.13 0.03 -15.64
C LEU A 52 8.71 0.37 -16.12
N GLU A 53 8.58 1.13 -17.21
CA GLU A 53 7.31 1.48 -17.84
C GLU A 53 6.63 0.26 -18.45
N ARG A 54 7.39 -0.53 -19.22
CA ARG A 54 6.89 -1.76 -19.81
C ARG A 54 6.39 -2.73 -18.75
N GLU A 55 7.14 -2.89 -17.66
CA GLU A 55 6.73 -3.76 -16.56
C GLU A 55 5.54 -3.20 -15.78
N ALA A 56 5.44 -1.88 -15.63
CA ALA A 56 4.29 -1.22 -15.02
C ALA A 56 3.01 -1.45 -15.83
N LEU A 57 3.10 -1.30 -17.16
CA LEU A 57 1.99 -1.59 -18.08
C LEU A 57 1.60 -3.07 -18.06
N ARG A 58 2.58 -3.98 -18.05
CA ARG A 58 2.35 -5.43 -18.09
C ARG A 58 1.69 -5.95 -16.81
N THR A 59 2.13 -5.46 -15.65
CA THR A 59 1.65 -5.93 -14.34
C THR A 59 0.48 -5.12 -13.80
N GLY A 60 0.20 -3.95 -14.39
CA GLY A 60 -0.76 -2.97 -13.87
C GLY A 60 -0.30 -2.33 -12.55
N GLN A 61 0.95 -2.53 -12.15
CA GLN A 61 1.51 -2.00 -10.90
C GLN A 61 2.20 -0.67 -11.13
N THR A 62 2.33 0.11 -10.07
CA THR A 62 3.09 1.36 -10.12
C THR A 62 4.59 1.07 -10.29
N LYS A 63 5.30 1.97 -10.96
CA LYS A 63 6.78 1.99 -11.07
C LYS A 63 7.45 1.74 -9.69
N THR A 64 6.94 2.39 -8.64
CA THR A 64 7.40 2.24 -7.25
C THR A 64 7.23 0.82 -6.70
N ALA A 65 6.11 0.15 -7.00
CA ALA A 65 5.86 -1.21 -6.55
C ALA A 65 6.81 -2.22 -7.22
N ILE A 66 7.09 -2.03 -8.50
CA ILE A 66 8.07 -2.85 -9.25
C ILE A 66 9.47 -2.64 -8.70
N MET A 67 9.86 -1.39 -8.48
CA MET A 67 11.17 -1.07 -7.91
C MET A 67 11.34 -1.65 -6.50
N LYS A 68 10.27 -1.63 -5.69
CA LYS A 68 10.26 -2.29 -4.37
C LYS A 68 10.39 -3.81 -4.49
N ALA A 69 9.70 -4.43 -5.44
CA ALA A 69 9.81 -5.87 -5.69
C ALA A 69 11.23 -6.26 -6.13
N ALA A 70 11.85 -5.46 -7.00
CA ALA A 70 13.23 -5.67 -7.45
C ALA A 70 14.22 -5.60 -6.28
N LEU A 71 14.07 -4.63 -5.38
CA LEU A 71 14.91 -4.52 -4.17
C LEU A 71 14.70 -5.69 -3.21
N ALA A 72 13.46 -6.15 -3.02
CA ALA A 72 13.16 -7.30 -2.18
C ALA A 72 13.77 -8.60 -2.76
N ALA A 73 13.68 -8.78 -4.09
CA ALA A 73 14.33 -9.89 -4.79
C ALA A 73 15.86 -9.80 -4.69
N TYR A 74 16.42 -8.60 -4.80
CA TYR A 74 17.85 -8.37 -4.64
C TYR A 74 18.35 -8.71 -3.24
N GLU A 75 17.58 -8.39 -2.20
CA GLU A 75 18.00 -8.65 -0.82
C GLU A 75 17.82 -10.12 -0.43
N HIS A 76 16.65 -10.69 -0.70
CA HIS A 76 16.24 -12.00 -0.18
C HIS A 76 16.31 -13.15 -1.20
N GLY A 77 16.30 -12.85 -2.49
CA GLY A 77 16.16 -13.84 -3.55
C GLY A 77 17.46 -14.29 -4.21
N LEU A 78 18.59 -13.63 -3.90
CA LEU A 78 19.88 -13.84 -4.56
C LEU A 78 20.98 -14.10 -3.55
N ASP A 79 21.81 -15.12 -3.83
CA ASP A 79 23.09 -15.32 -3.17
C ASP A 79 24.09 -14.24 -3.58
N GLU A 80 25.20 -14.12 -2.85
CA GLU A 80 26.19 -13.05 -3.06
C GLU A 80 26.79 -13.05 -4.47
N ASN A 81 26.98 -14.22 -5.07
CA ASN A 81 27.45 -14.33 -6.46
C ASN A 81 26.36 -13.91 -7.45
N GLY A 82 25.11 -14.30 -7.19
CA GLY A 82 23.95 -13.82 -7.94
C GLY A 82 23.81 -12.29 -7.92
N LYS A 83 24.01 -11.65 -6.75
CA LYS A 83 24.01 -10.19 -6.61
C LYS A 83 25.11 -9.56 -7.47
N ASN A 84 26.33 -10.06 -7.36
CA ASN A 84 27.47 -9.57 -8.16
C ASN A 84 27.25 -9.73 -9.67
N HIS A 85 26.66 -10.83 -10.10
CA HIS A 85 26.31 -11.05 -11.49
C HIS A 85 25.38 -9.94 -12.01
N TRP A 86 24.28 -9.66 -11.30
CA TRP A 86 23.32 -8.64 -11.74
C TRP A 86 23.85 -7.21 -11.65
N ILE A 87 24.72 -6.90 -10.68
CA ILE A 87 25.45 -5.62 -10.66
C ILE A 87 26.24 -5.46 -11.97
N LEU A 88 27.02 -6.46 -12.36
CA LEU A 88 27.83 -6.41 -13.57
C LEU A 88 26.96 -6.33 -14.83
N GLN A 89 25.89 -7.11 -14.91
CA GLN A 89 24.96 -7.03 -16.06
C GLN A 89 24.29 -5.66 -16.14
N SER A 90 23.91 -5.07 -15.01
CA SER A 90 23.31 -3.74 -15.00
C SER A 90 24.29 -2.65 -15.49
N ALA A 91 25.58 -2.79 -15.23
CA ALA A 91 26.56 -1.84 -15.76
C ALA A 91 26.73 -1.94 -17.29
N ARG A 92 26.30 -3.04 -17.91
CA ARG A 92 26.44 -3.32 -19.35
C ARG A 92 25.26 -2.84 -20.18
N LEU A 93 24.06 -2.77 -19.59
CA LEU A 93 22.90 -2.11 -20.19
C LEU A 93 23.03 -0.60 -19.94
N LYS A 94 23.86 0.07 -20.74
CA LYS A 94 23.91 1.53 -20.82
C LYS A 94 23.34 1.99 -22.14
#